data_AF-A0A353LTT7-F1
#
_entry.id   AF-A0A353LTT7-F1
#
_cell.length_a   1.000
_cell.length_b   1.000
_cell.length_c   1.000
_cell.angle_alpha   90.00
_cell.angle_beta   90.00
_cell.angle_gamma   90.00
#
_symmetry.space_group_name_H-M   'P 1'
#
loop_
_entity.id
_entity.type
_entity.pdbx_description
1 polymer ?
#
loop_
_entity_poly.entity_id
_entity_poly.type
_entity_poly.pdbx_seq_one_letter_code
_entity_poly.pdbx_strand_id
1 'polypeptide(L)'
;FPAKALVKELARFPNADFIWCQEEPRNMGAWSFADPHIEWALTKIGGQHTRARYVGRSAAASTATGLASRHNAELNRFLEEALSI
;
A
#
# COMPACT_ATOMS: atom_id res chain seq x y z
N PHE A 1 2.19 1.63 -16.39
CA PHE A 1 1.21 1.37 -15.33
C PHE A 1 -0.17 1.09 -15.95
N PRO A 2 -0.90 0.04 -15.56
CA PRO A 2 -2.18 -0.34 -16.18
C PRO A 2 -3.37 0.50 -15.67
N ALA A 3 -3.38 1.79 -15.99
CA ALA A 3 -4.35 2.76 -15.45
C ALA A 3 -5.82 2.42 -15.74
N LYS A 4 -6.15 1.91 -16.94
CA LYS A 4 -7.53 1.54 -17.30
C LYS A 4 -8.07 0.40 -16.44
N ALA A 5 -7.24 -0.62 -16.18
CA ALA A 5 -7.63 -1.76 -15.36
C ALA A 5 -7.82 -1.33 -13.90
N LEU A 6 -6.92 -0.48 -13.38
CA LEU A 6 -7.02 0.04 -12.03
C LEU A 6 -8.32 0.83 -11.82
N VAL A 7 -8.61 1.78 -12.70
CA VAL A 7 -9.86 2.58 -12.61
C VAL A 7 -11.09 1.69 -12.65
N LYS A 8 -11.11 0.68 -13.51
CA LYS A 8 -12.24 -0.25 -13.63
C LYS A 8 -12.49 -1.03 -12.33
N GLU A 9 -11.45 -1.53 -11.68
CA GLU A 9 -11.60 -2.32 -10.45
C GLU A 9 -11.92 -1.43 -9.24
N LEU A 10 -11.26 -0.27 -9.11
CA LEU A 10 -11.51 0.65 -7.99
C LEU A 10 -12.91 1.28 -8.04
N ALA A 11 -13.47 1.49 -9.23
CA ALA A 11 -14.83 2.03 -9.40
C ALA A 11 -15.92 1.19 -8.73
N ARG A 12 -15.64 -0.09 -8.42
CA ARG A 12 -16.58 -0.98 -7.73
C ARG A 12 -16.72 -0.65 -6.24
N PHE A 13 -15.81 0.15 -5.68
CA PHE A 13 -15.71 0.43 -4.25
C PHE A 13 -15.55 1.94 -3.99
N PRO A 14 -16.49 2.80 -4.41
CA PRO A 14 -16.32 4.26 -4.33
C PRO A 14 -16.21 4.82 -2.90
N ASN A 15 -16.71 4.09 -1.90
CA ASN A 15 -16.74 4.52 -0.50
C ASN A 15 -15.78 3.72 0.39
N ALA A 16 -14.87 2.93 -0.18
CA ALA A 16 -13.96 2.12 0.60
C ALA A 16 -12.71 2.90 1.04
N ASP A 17 -12.13 2.48 2.16
CA ASP A 17 -10.76 2.82 2.52
C ASP A 17 -9.77 1.97 1.73
N PHE A 18 -8.74 2.61 1.19
CA PHE A 18 -7.73 1.93 0.38
C PHE A 18 -6.42 1.82 1.13
N ILE A 19 -5.87 0.61 1.19
CA ILE A 19 -4.57 0.32 1.79
C ILE A 19 -3.64 -0.27 0.73
N TRP A 20 -2.42 0.26 0.65
CA TRP A 20 -1.32 -0.36 -0.07
C TRP A 20 -0.48 -1.15 0.91
N CYS A 21 -0.56 -2.48 0.83
CA CYS A 21 0.25 -3.38 1.64
C CYS A 21 1.46 -3.86 0.84
N GLN A 22 2.68 -3.68 1.37
CA GLN A 22 3.89 -4.29 0.81
C GLN A 22 4.85 -4.73 1.89
N GLU A 23 5.63 -5.78 1.60
CA GLU A 23 6.65 -6.29 2.51
C GLU A 23 7.89 -5.40 2.52
N GLU A 24 8.26 -4.81 1.39
CA GLU A 24 9.45 -3.97 1.28
C GLU A 24 9.34 -2.69 2.13
N PRO A 25 10.47 -2.13 2.60
CA PRO A 25 10.50 -0.82 3.25
C PRO A 25 9.82 0.27 2.41
N ARG A 26 9.22 1.28 3.05
CA ARG A 26 8.49 2.36 2.37
C ARG A 26 9.26 3.10 1.28
N ASN A 27 10.58 3.21 1.43
CA ASN A 27 11.50 3.83 0.48
C ASN A 27 11.96 2.86 -0.64
N MET A 28 11.48 1.63 -0.62
CA MET A 28 11.77 0.56 -1.56
C MET A 28 10.46 -0.02 -2.12
N GLY A 29 10.57 -0.96 -3.06
CA GLY A 29 9.41 -1.57 -3.70
C GLY A 29 8.69 -0.60 -4.64
N ALA A 30 7.39 -0.82 -4.81
CA ALA A 30 6.60 -0.11 -5.81
C ALA A 30 5.80 1.07 -5.27
N TRP A 31 5.71 1.26 -3.94
CA TRP A 31 4.90 2.31 -3.32
C TRP A 31 5.09 3.70 -3.93
N SER A 32 6.33 4.20 -4.00
CA SER A 32 6.64 5.53 -4.55
C SER A 32 6.24 5.71 -6.02
N PHE A 33 6.16 4.62 -6.78
CA PHE A 33 5.68 4.64 -8.17
C PHE A 33 4.16 4.47 -8.25
N ALA A 34 3.56 3.65 -7.39
CA ALA A 34 2.15 3.30 -7.43
C ALA A 34 1.25 4.38 -6.82
N ASP A 35 1.66 5.04 -5.74
CA ASP A 35 0.89 6.07 -5.00
C ASP A 35 0.25 7.13 -5.93
N PRO A 36 1.00 7.85 -6.80
CA PRO A 36 0.40 8.88 -7.65
C PRO A 36 -0.60 8.32 -8.66
N HIS A 37 -0.43 7.08 -9.11
CA HIS A 37 -1.35 6.46 -10.06
C HIS A 37 -2.64 5.98 -9.39
N ILE A 38 -2.54 5.50 -8.15
CA ILE A 38 -3.70 5.13 -7.33
C ILE A 38 -4.50 6.38 -7.00
N GLU A 39 -3.83 7.45 -6.56
CA GLU A 39 -4.47 8.72 -6.25
C GLU A 39 -5.21 9.30 -7.47
N TRP A 40 -4.56 9.28 -8.64
CA TRP A 40 -5.20 9.70 -9.89
C TRP A 40 -6.44 8.85 -10.22
N ALA A 41 -6.36 7.53 -10.06
CA ALA A 41 -7.47 6.63 -10.35
C ALA A 41 -8.66 6.83 -9.39
N LEU A 42 -8.40 6.96 -8.09
CA LEU A 42 -9.42 7.19 -7.06
C LEU A 42 -10.10 8.56 -7.24
N THR A 43 -9.32 9.59 -7.55
CA THR A 43 -9.86 10.92 -7.87
C THR A 43 -10.76 10.87 -9.10
N LYS A 44 -10.36 10.12 -10.14
CA LYS A 44 -11.12 10.01 -11.39
C LYS A 44 -12.46 9.30 -11.23
N ILE A 45 -12.58 8.35 -10.31
CA ILE A 45 -13.83 7.65 -10.04
C ILE A 45 -14.73 8.40 -9.04
N GLY A 46 -14.28 9.56 -8.53
CA GLY A 46 -15.01 10.30 -7.50
C GLY A 46 -15.07 9.56 -6.17
N GLY A 47 -14.03 8.80 -5.83
CA GLY A 47 -13.98 8.03 -4.58
C GLY A 47 -13.98 8.94 -3.36
N GLN A 48 -14.65 8.51 -2.29
CA GLN A 48 -14.70 9.22 -1.01
C GLN A 48 -13.29 9.43 -0.42
N HIS A 49 -12.43 8.42 -0.59
CA HIS A 49 -11.02 8.47 -0.20
C HIS A 49 -10.15 8.44 -1.45
N THR A 50 -9.39 9.51 -1.66
CA THR A 50 -8.58 9.70 -2.86
C THR A 50 -7.13 9.25 -2.70
N ARG A 51 -6.68 8.92 -1.48
CA ARG A 51 -5.31 8.47 -1.21
C ARG A 51 -5.31 7.14 -0.48
N ALA A 52 -4.42 6.24 -0.89
CA ALA A 52 -4.21 4.98 -0.20
C ALA A 52 -3.32 5.19 1.03
N ARG A 53 -3.62 4.48 2.12
CA ARG A 53 -2.75 4.39 3.29
C ARG A 53 -1.67 3.35 3.04
N TYR A 54 -0.42 3.71 3.25
CA TYR A 54 0.69 2.76 3.20
C TYR A 54 0.69 1.89 4.46
N VAL A 55 0.72 0.58 4.30
CA VAL A 55 0.96 -0.39 5.38
C VAL A 55 2.11 -1.31 4.95
N GLY A 56 3.16 -1.36 5.74
CA GLY A 56 4.35 -2.11 5.39
C GLY A 56 5.52 -1.71 6.27
N ARG A 57 6.72 -2.19 5.94
CA ARG A 57 7.91 -1.91 6.75
C ARG A 57 8.27 -0.42 6.66
N SER A 58 8.70 0.14 7.80
CA SER A 58 9.23 1.51 7.86
C SER A 58 10.44 1.65 6.94
N ALA A 59 10.72 2.88 6.50
CA ALA A 59 11.86 3.13 5.63
C ALA A 59 13.17 2.63 6.27
N ALA A 60 13.97 1.90 5.50
CA ALA A 60 15.20 1.29 5.96
C ALA A 60 16.29 1.40 4.88
N ALA A 61 17.54 1.50 5.31
CA ALA A 61 18.69 1.51 4.41
C ALA A 61 19.05 0.11 3.87
N SER A 62 18.61 -0.95 4.55
CA SER A 62 18.79 -2.35 4.15
C SER A 62 17.45 -2.98 3.80
N THR A 63 17.44 -3.79 2.75
CA THR A 63 16.28 -4.52 2.21
C THR A 63 15.66 -5.47 3.25
N ALA A 64 16.50 -6.09 4.08
CA ALA A 64 16.08 -7.02 5.13
C ALA A 64 16.86 -6.79 6.43
N THR A 65 16.20 -6.99 7.57
CA THR A 65 16.89 -7.11 8.85
C THR A 65 17.61 -8.47 8.86
N GLY A 66 18.91 -8.50 9.18
CA GLY A 66 19.71 -9.74 9.18
C GLY A 66 19.35 -10.75 10.28
N LEU A 67 18.25 -10.54 11.01
CA LEU A 67 17.80 -11.35 12.13
C LEU A 67 16.36 -11.81 11.86
N ALA A 68 16.17 -13.10 11.57
CA ALA A 68 14.87 -13.67 11.19
C ALA A 68 13.75 -13.42 12.22
N SER A 69 14.09 -13.39 13.51
CA SER A 69 13.12 -13.08 14.58
C SER A 69 12.57 -11.65 14.49
N ARG A 70 13.40 -10.68 14.12
CA ARG A 70 12.96 -9.28 13.91
C ARG A 70 12.13 -9.16 12.64
N HIS A 71 12.51 -9.87 11.58
CA HIS A 71 11.73 -9.90 10.34
C HIS A 71 10.31 -10.43 10.58
N ASN A 72 10.16 -11.57 11.29
CA ASN A 72 8.85 -12.14 11.60
C ASN A 72 8.00 -11.22 12.49
N ALA A 73 8.62 -10.52 13.46
CA ALA A 73 7.91 -9.55 14.30
C ALA A 73 7.44 -8.32 13.51
N GLU A 74 8.25 -7.83 12.57
CA GLU A 74 7.87 -6.74 11.66
C GLU A 74 6.73 -7.19 10.73
N LEU A 75 6.80 -8.40 10.18
CA LEU A 75 5.78 -9.00 9.32
C LEU A 75 4.43 -9.08 10.02
N ASN A 76 4.39 -9.69 11.21
CA ASN A 76 3.15 -9.82 11.97
C ASN A 76 2.55 -8.45 12.31
N ARG A 77 3.37 -7.46 12.67
CA ARG A 77 2.90 -6.12 13.01
C ARG A 77 2.19 -5.44 11.84
N PHE A 78 2.78 -5.42 10.65
CA PHE A 78 2.14 -4.72 9.52
C PHE A 78 0.95 -5.52 8.97
N LEU A 79 0.95 -6.85 9.08
CA LEU A 79 -0.21 -7.67 8.72
C LEU A 79 -1.40 -7.39 9.65
N GLU A 80 -1.16 -7.29 10.96
CA GLU A 80 -2.18 -6.87 11.92
C GLU A 80 -2.70 -5.47 11.57
N GLU A 81 -1.84 -4.51 11.27
CA GLU A 81 -2.24 -3.14 10.89
C GLU A 81 -3.00 -3.06 9.55
N ALA A 82 -2.70 -3.96 8.61
CA ALA A 82 -3.38 -4.04 7.31
C ALA A 82 -4.81 -4.59 7.46
N LEU A 83 -5.02 -5.48 8.42
CA LEU A 83 -6.28 -6.20 8.65
C LEU A 83 -7.10 -5.61 9.80
N SER A 84 -6.54 -4.75 10.64
CA SER A 84 -7.26 -4.00 11.66
C SER A 84 -7.99 -2.81 11.02
N ILE A 85 -9.12 -3.11 10.38
CA ILE A 85 -10.11 -2.13 9.92
C ILE A 85 -11.32 -2.20 10.85
#